data_AF-A0A0C3PME8-F1
#
_entry.id   AF-A0A0C3PME8-F1
#
_cell.length_a   1.000
_cell.length_b   1.000
_cell.length_c   1.000
_cell.angle_alpha   90.00
_cell.angle_beta   90.00
_cell.angle_gamma   90.00
#
_symmetry.space_group_name_H-M   'P 1'
#
loop_
_entity.id
_entity.type
_entity.pdbx_description
1 polymer ?
#
loop_
_entity_poly.entity_id
_entity_poly.type
_entity_poly.pdbx_seq_one_letter_code
_entity_poly.pdbx_strand_id
1 'polypeptide(L)' 'MPIEKPYVPLPLQDYEHPLELALAIRDALIAHKKYYEAGVVHGNICPQVIMRVPDESKHCDVRGILLDLDDPRRSQ' A
#
# COMPACT_ATOMS: atom_id res chain seq x y z
N MET A 1 5.10 -25.97 -17.54
CA MET A 1 5.52 -24.76 -16.81
C MET A 1 4.72 -24.74 -15.52
N PRO A 2 5.34 -24.63 -14.33
CA PRO A 2 4.55 -24.49 -13.11
C PRO A 2 3.71 -23.22 -13.24
N ILE A 3 2.41 -23.32 -12.97
CA ILE A 3 1.53 -22.16 -12.87
C ILE A 3 1.99 -21.44 -11.61
N GLU A 4 2.69 -20.31 -11.77
CA GLU A 4 3.00 -19.44 -10.64
C GLU A 4 1.67 -19.10 -9.96
N LYS A 5 1.56 -19.44 -8.68
CA LYS A 5 0.36 -19.10 -7.91
C LYS A 5 0.20 -17.59 -7.95
N PRO A 6 -1.00 -17.06 -8.26
CA PRO A 6 -1.22 -15.63 -8.24
C PRO A 6 -0.90 -15.12 -6.83
N TYR A 7 -0.02 -14.12 -6.75
CA TYR A 7 0.25 -13.46 -5.49
C TYR A 7 -1.02 -12.77 -5.00
N VAL A 8 -1.42 -13.06 -3.77
CA VAL A 8 -2.56 -12.40 -3.13
C VAL A 8 -1.99 -11.25 -2.29
N PRO A 9 -2.33 -10.00 -2.61
CA PRO A 9 -2.01 -8.86 -1.77
C PRO A 9 -2.44 -9.07 -0.31
N LEU A 10 -1.54 -8.75 0.63
CA LEU A 10 -1.76 -9.02 2.05
C LEU A 10 -2.06 -7.75 2.84
N PRO A 11 -3.02 -7.80 3.78
CA PRO A 11 -3.26 -6.73 4.73
C PRO A 11 -2.02 -6.40 5.55
N LEU A 12 -1.91 -5.14 5.98
CA LEU A 12 -0.77 -4.68 6.77
C LEU A 12 -0.61 -5.42 8.12
N GLN A 13 -1.70 -5.95 8.69
CA GLN A 13 -1.69 -6.69 9.95
C GLN A 13 -1.05 -8.09 9.85
N ASP A 14 -0.95 -8.64 8.63
CA ASP A 14 -0.43 -9.99 8.38
C ASP A 14 1.07 -9.95 7.99
N TYR A 15 1.82 -9.02 8.58
CA TYR A 15 3.26 -8.89 8.34
C TYR A 15 4.04 -9.94 9.14
N GLU A 16 5.02 -10.56 8.49
CA GLU A 16 5.88 -11.57 9.13
C GLU A 16 7.17 -10.94 9.67
N HIS A 17 7.61 -9.84 9.05
CA HIS A 17 8.87 -9.17 9.38
C HIS A 17 8.65 -7.67 9.65
N PRO A 18 9.20 -7.11 10.75
CA PRO A 18 9.05 -5.69 11.08
C PRO A 18 9.56 -4.75 9.99
N LEU A 19 10.57 -5.15 9.23
CA LEU A 19 11.11 -4.37 8.11
C LEU A 19 10.06 -4.20 7.01
N GLU A 20 9.32 -5.25 6.67
CA GLU A 20 8.27 -5.21 5.64
C GLU A 20 7.15 -4.26 6.03
N LEU A 21 6.74 -4.28 7.31
CA LEU A 21 5.76 -3.35 7.85
C LEU A 21 6.25 -1.90 7.68
N ALA A 22 7.50 -1.62 8.03
CA ALA A 22 8.08 -0.29 7.90
C ALA A 22 8.15 0.17 6.43
N LEU A 23 8.51 -0.73 5.51
CA LEU A 23 8.54 -0.46 4.08
C LEU A 23 7.13 -0.17 3.54
N ALA A 24 6.14 -0.99 3.90
CA ALA A 24 4.76 -0.80 3.44
C ALA A 24 4.16 0.52 3.93
N ILE A 25 4.39 0.89 5.20
CA ILE A 25 3.96 2.18 5.74
C ILE A 25 4.68 3.34 5.05
N ARG A 26 6.01 3.24 4.86
CA ARG A 26 6.78 4.27 4.15
C ARG A 26 6.22 4.52 2.75
N ASP A 27 5.98 3.46 2.00
CA ASP A 27 5.49 3.56 0.62
C ASP A 27 4.07 4.14 0.57
N ALA A 28 3.21 3.79 1.53
CA ALA A 28 1.88 4.40 1.67
C ALA A 28 1.95 5.90 1.96
N LEU A 29 2.87 6.34 2.82
CA LEU A 29 3.10 7.77 3.11
C LEU A 29 3.65 8.53 1.89
N ILE A 30 4.56 7.91 1.13
CA ILE A 30 5.07 8.47 -0.12
C ILE A 30 3.94 8.60 -1.14
N ALA A 31 3.09 7.58 -1.29
CA ALA A 31 1.92 7.64 -2.16
C ALA A 31 0.97 8.77 -1.73
N HIS A 32 0.65 8.86 -0.43
CA HIS A 32 -0.17 9.94 0.12
C HIS A 32 0.39 11.32 -0.20
N LYS A 33 1.70 11.53 0.00
CA LYS A 33 2.36 12.80 -0.34
C LYS A 33 2.18 13.15 -1.82
N LYS A 34 2.36 12.19 -2.72
CA LYS A 34 2.18 12.40 -4.17
C LYS A 34 0.74 12.79 -4.51
N TYR A 35 -0.25 12.15 -3.89
CA TYR A 35 -1.65 12.53 -4.07
C TYR A 35 -1.91 13.95 -3.55
N TYR A 36 -1.39 14.27 -2.37
CA TYR A 36 -1.51 15.60 -1.78
C TYR A 36 -0.92 16.69 -2.69
N GLU A 37 0.27 16.46 -3.24
CA GLU A 37 0.92 17.35 -4.21
C GLU A 37 0.11 17.49 -5.52
N ALA A 38 -0.68 16.47 -5.88
CA ALA A 38 -1.63 16.52 -6.99
C ALA A 38 -2.99 17.15 -6.64
N GLY A 39 -3.16 17.69 -5.44
CA GLY A 39 -4.40 18.33 -4.97
C GLY A 39 -5.46 17.36 -4.43
N VAL A 40 -5.08 16.09 -4.18
CA VAL A 40 -5.96 15.06 -3.63
C VAL A 40 -5.54 14.74 -2.20
N VAL A 41 -6.42 15.00 -1.24
CA VAL A 41 -6.27 14.53 0.14
C VAL A 41 -6.96 13.18 0.24
N HIS A 42 -6.23 12.11 0.54
CA HIS A 42 -6.79 10.76 0.69
C HIS A 42 -7.80 10.69 1.85
N GLY A 43 -7.44 11.31 2.99
CA GLY A 43 -8.39 11.57 4.08
C GLY A 43 -8.68 10.40 5.02
N ASN A 44 -8.31 9.17 4.66
CA ASN A 44 -8.52 7.98 5.47
C ASN A 44 -7.31 7.04 5.46
N ILE A 45 -6.20 7.47 6.07
CA ILE A 45 -5.01 6.62 6.20
C ILE A 45 -5.16 5.71 7.43
N CYS A 46 -5.47 4.44 7.20
CA CYS A 46 -5.58 3.41 8.22
C CYS A 46 -4.99 2.07 7.72
N PRO A 47 -4.71 1.09 8.60
CA PRO A 47 -4.12 -0.19 8.19
C PRO A 47 -4.93 -0.95 7.13
N GLN A 48 -6.25 -0.74 7.07
CA GLN A 48 -7.16 -1.43 6.14
C GLN A 48 -6.99 -0.96 4.68
N VAL A 49 -6.47 0.25 4.46
CA VAL A 49 -6.25 0.79 3.11
C VAL A 49 -4.79 0.66 2.67
N ILE A 50 -3.95 0.00 3.45
CA ILE A 50 -2.54 -0.24 3.12
C ILE A 50 -2.34 -1.73 2.89
N MET A 51 -1.79 -2.08 1.74
CA MET A 51 -1.55 -3.48 1.39
C MET A 51 -0.10 -3.72 0.98
N ARG A 52 0.38 -4.93 1.28
CA ARG A 52 1.68 -5.44 0.89
C ARG A 52 1.55 -6.15 -0.45
N VAL A 53 2.42 -5.80 -1.40
CA VAL A 53 2.55 -6.48 -2.70
C VAL A 53 4.01 -6.79 -3.01
N PRO A 54 4.32 -7.74 -3.91
CA PRO A 54 5.69 -8.07 -4.26
C PRO A 54 6.31 -6.87 -4.96
N ASP A 55 7.59 -6.63 -4.69
CA ASP A 55 8.34 -5.65 -5.44
C ASP A 55 9.25 -6.34 -6.45
N GLU A 56 8.84 -6.33 -7.72
CA GLU A 56 9.62 -6.91 -8.82
C GLU A 56 10.88 -6.07 -9.16
N SER A 57 10.98 -4.84 -8.64
CA SER A 57 12.02 -3.87 -9.02
C SER A 57 13.36 -4.00 -8.28
N LYS A 58 13.49 -5.02 -7.41
CA LYS A 58 14.72 -5.45 -6.72
C LYS A 58 15.33 -4.40 -5.77
N HIS A 59 15.05 -4.58 -4.47
CA HIS A 59 15.95 -4.30 -3.32
C HIS A 59 15.34 -4.81 -2.01
N CYS A 60 14.02 -4.95 -1.96
CA CYS A 60 13.26 -5.64 -0.92
C CYS A 60 12.19 -6.50 -1.62
N ASP A 61 11.82 -7.63 -1.04
CA ASP A 61 10.85 -8.55 -1.69
C ASP A 61 9.41 -8.01 -1.69
N VAL A 62 9.18 -6.86 -1.04
CA VAL A 62 7.84 -6.29 -0.83
C VAL A 62 7.84 -4.76 -0.93
N ARG A 63 6.68 -4.23 -1.33
CA ARG A 63 6.35 -2.81 -1.35
C ARG A 63 4.95 -2.56 -0.77
N GLY A 64 4.72 -1.35 -0.29
CA GLY A 64 3.40 -0.89 0.12
C GLY A 64 2.61 -0.28 -1.04
N ILE A 65 1.30 -0.47 -1.01
CA ILE A 65 0.34 0.29 -1.82
C ILE A 65 -0.73 0.90 -0.91
N LEU A 66 -1.17 2.10 -1.28
CA LEU A 66 -2.29 2.80 -0.65
C LEU A 66 -3.51 2.66 -1.56
N LEU A 67 -4.58 2.07 -1.02
CA LEU A 67 -5.87 1.86 -1.68
C LEU A 67 -6.89 2.92 -1.28
N ASP A 68 -8.08 2.86 -1.86
CA ASP A 68 -9.24 3.67 -1.45
C ASP A 68 -9.00 5.19 -1.56
N LEU A 69 -8.79 5.66 -2.80
CA LEU A 69 -8.58 7.08 -3.09
C LEU A 69 -9.87 7.91 -3.04
N ASP A 70 -11.01 7.26 -2.86
CA ASP A 70 -12.31 7.90 -2.83
C ASP A 70 -12.54 8.48 -1.43
N ASP A 71 -12.55 9.80 -1.31
CA ASP A 71 -12.94 10.44 -0.05
C ASP A 71 -14.48 10.38 0.05
N PRO A 72 -15.08 9.59 0.97
CA PRO A 72 -16.53 9.50 1.11
C PRO A 72 -17.17 10.85 1.47
N ARG A 73 -16.39 11.85 1.88
CA ARG A 73 -16.87 13.22 2.16
C ARG A 73 -17.08 14.05 0.90
N ARG A 74 -16.61 13.62 -0.28
CA ARG A 74 -16.84 14.31 -1.57
C ARG A 74 -18.12 13.85 -2.28
N SER A 75 -18.84 12.87 -1.73
CA SER A 75 -20.11 12.37 -2.28
C SER A 75 -21.36 13.04 -1.66
N GLN A 76 -21.21 14.16 -0.94
CA GLN A 76 -22.31 14.95 -0.39
C GLN A 76 -22.46 16.29 -1.12
#